data_AF-A0A2K9D974-F1
#
_entry.id   AF-A0A2K9D974-F1
#
_cell.length_a   1.000
_cell.length_b   1.000
_cell.length_c   1.000
_cell.angle_alpha   90.00
_cell.angle_beta   90.00
_cell.angle_gamma   90.00
#
_symmetry.space_group_name_H-M   'P 1'
#
loop_
_entity.id
_entity.type
_entity.pdbx_description
1 polymer ?
#
loop_
_entity_poly.entity_id
_entity_poly.type
_entity_poly.pdbx_seq_one_letter_code
_entity_poly.pdbx_strand_id
1 'polypeptide(L)'
;MTDDPLTPIPTAPAVDVGSERLAAALATNDPIEIGRALRHDVVVIPLMRTPDGQTQTLTVAADDPDGERRWELHLFSSSQTLAAWAAGEREAAEFALQRGPGLVPLLDAYAPLLRRVVFDPAGPHPVHASAADVRAALEPQPGDDDVAWITQQPERGLRAGERVVGLDLFLGDDWAQLDLTSSLTIDADAKAIVDAQLTGLPPAPVLRGQLIAWLRQSARTAAGAGGRSMAYLTRRTTDAAAAVAVTVYWQELGPAGADDHMLSLRTRLAAATGTQDELVTASTAGGPLLRHTTRRLGPSELSGRPVGVIDYWLQFPDGRGLCLVSFSTPHVDQLDAVRTLSDAVVLAAAWQLAPSDDEADA
;
A
#
# COMPACT_ATOMS: atom_id res chain seq x y z
N MET A 1 -16.64 23.51 24.75
CA MET A 1 -16.37 22.90 23.43
C MET A 1 -15.69 21.60 23.76
N THR A 2 -16.48 20.55 23.93
CA THR A 2 -16.01 19.22 24.31
C THR A 2 -15.29 18.67 23.10
N ASP A 3 -14.00 18.38 23.26
CA ASP A 3 -13.17 17.74 22.24
C ASP A 3 -13.76 16.33 22.02
N ASP A 4 -14.48 16.14 20.91
CA ASP A 4 -15.01 14.84 20.54
C ASP A 4 -13.80 13.97 20.17
N PRO A 5 -13.53 12.84 20.87
CA PRO A 5 -12.36 12.03 20.59
C PRO A 5 -12.41 11.59 19.13
N LEU A 6 -11.37 11.95 18.37
CA LEU A 6 -11.22 11.65 16.94
C LEU A 6 -11.63 10.20 16.66
N THR A 7 -12.70 10.03 15.88
CA THR A 7 -13.18 8.73 15.44
C THR A 7 -12.03 8.01 14.70
N PRO A 8 -11.66 6.78 15.10
CA PRO A 8 -10.56 6.07 14.47
C PRO A 8 -10.86 5.85 12.99
N ILE A 9 -9.85 6.09 12.14
CA ILE A 9 -9.95 5.87 10.69
C ILE A 9 -9.85 4.36 10.46
N PRO A 10 -10.89 3.70 9.91
CA PRO A 10 -10.82 2.27 9.62
C PRO A 10 -9.79 2.04 8.52
N THR A 11 -8.73 1.28 8.83
CA THR A 11 -7.76 0.82 7.84
C THR A 11 -8.08 -0.62 7.47
N ALA A 12 -8.15 -0.91 6.17
CA ALA A 12 -8.33 -2.28 5.71
C ALA A 12 -7.13 -3.14 6.14
N PRO A 13 -7.34 -4.38 6.61
CA PRO A 13 -6.23 -5.26 6.98
C PRO A 13 -5.35 -5.55 5.76
N ALA A 14 -4.04 -5.40 5.93
CA ALA A 14 -3.06 -5.59 4.87
C ALA A 14 -1.78 -6.27 5.38
N VAL A 15 -1.14 -7.04 4.51
CA VAL A 15 0.07 -7.84 4.80
C VAL A 15 1.32 -6.97 4.99
N ASP A 16 1.36 -5.83 4.32
CA ASP A 16 2.45 -4.84 4.30
C ASP A 16 2.40 -3.89 5.50
N VAL A 17 1.26 -3.80 6.18
CA VAL A 17 1.13 -3.08 7.46
C VAL A 17 1.60 -4.00 8.59
N GLY A 18 2.92 -4.12 8.72
CA GLY A 18 3.60 -5.03 9.66
C GLY A 18 5.07 -5.28 9.32
N SER A 19 5.62 -6.40 9.78
CA SER A 19 6.96 -6.88 9.45
C SER A 19 6.90 -8.21 8.69
N GLU A 20 7.19 -8.15 7.39
CA GLU A 20 7.37 -9.33 6.54
C GLU A 20 8.50 -10.24 7.03
N ARG A 21 9.57 -9.64 7.58
CA ARG A 21 10.72 -10.39 8.10
C ARG A 21 10.36 -11.16 9.36
N LEU A 22 9.53 -10.57 10.23
CA LEU A 22 8.97 -11.29 11.37
C LEU A 22 8.07 -12.42 10.90
N ALA A 23 7.18 -12.18 9.92
CA ALA A 23 6.33 -13.24 9.35
C ALA A 23 7.15 -14.41 8.78
N ALA A 24 8.22 -14.12 8.03
CA ALA A 24 9.12 -15.14 7.49
C ALA A 24 9.85 -15.93 8.59
N ALA A 25 10.34 -15.25 9.62
CA ALA A 25 11.02 -15.88 10.75
C ALA A 25 10.08 -16.76 11.60
N LEU A 26 8.82 -16.36 11.74
CA LEU A 26 7.78 -17.18 12.38
C LEU A 26 7.46 -18.43 11.55
N ALA A 27 7.42 -18.32 10.22
CA ALA A 27 7.17 -19.45 9.33
C ALA A 27 8.25 -20.54 9.40
N THR A 28 9.51 -20.15 9.59
CA THR A 28 10.62 -21.09 9.81
C THR A 28 10.78 -21.49 11.27
N ASN A 29 10.05 -20.83 12.19
CA ASN A 29 10.16 -20.98 13.64
C ASN A 29 11.62 -20.90 14.13
N ASP A 30 12.40 -19.97 13.56
CA ASP A 30 13.81 -19.76 13.90
C ASP A 30 13.92 -18.69 15.00
N PRO A 31 14.26 -19.05 16.25
CA PRO A 31 14.33 -18.09 17.36
C PRO A 31 15.35 -16.96 17.16
N ILE A 32 16.42 -17.22 16.40
CA ILE A 32 17.47 -16.23 16.13
C ILE A 32 16.93 -15.17 15.18
N GLU A 33 16.31 -15.59 14.07
CA GLU A 33 15.72 -14.68 13.09
C GLU A 33 14.48 -13.97 13.64
N ILE A 34 13.68 -14.61 14.49
CA ILE A 34 12.58 -13.95 15.21
C ILE A 34 13.12 -12.85 16.10
N GLY A 35 14.13 -13.15 16.92
CA GLY A 35 14.76 -12.15 17.79
C GLY A 35 15.36 -11.00 16.99
N ARG A 36 16.03 -11.31 15.87
CA ARG A 36 16.59 -10.32 14.97
C ARG A 36 15.50 -9.43 14.35
N ALA A 37 14.42 -10.01 13.84
CA ALA A 37 13.29 -9.25 13.31
C ALA A 37 12.67 -8.33 14.36
N LEU A 38 12.51 -8.82 15.61
CA LEU A 38 11.98 -8.01 16.70
C LEU A 38 12.88 -6.82 17.04
N ARG A 39 14.20 -6.98 17.09
CA ARG A 39 15.10 -5.86 17.42
C ARG A 39 15.07 -4.76 16.38
N HIS A 40 14.88 -5.13 15.11
CA HIS A 40 15.12 -4.24 13.98
C HIS A 40 13.86 -3.77 13.24
N ASP A 41 12.71 -4.36 13.51
CA ASP A 41 11.46 -4.08 12.79
C ASP A 41 10.29 -3.74 13.73
N VAL A 42 9.10 -3.57 13.16
CA VAL A 42 7.86 -3.31 13.88
C VAL A 42 7.09 -4.60 14.17
N VAL A 43 6.33 -4.58 15.26
CA VAL A 43 5.33 -5.58 15.60
C VAL A 43 3.97 -4.89 15.73
N VAL A 44 2.92 -5.59 15.32
CA VAL A 44 1.54 -5.13 15.49
C VAL A 44 1.04 -5.58 16.86
N ILE A 45 0.57 -4.61 17.65
CA ILE A 45 0.08 -4.82 19.02
C ILE A 45 -1.40 -4.47 19.07
N PRO A 46 -2.29 -5.41 19.46
CA PRO A 46 -3.70 -5.12 19.62
C PRO A 46 -3.93 -4.19 20.81
N LEU A 47 -4.86 -3.27 20.64
CA LEU A 47 -5.25 -2.30 21.64
C LEU A 47 -6.71 -2.49 22.05
N MET A 48 -7.03 -2.05 23.26
CA MET A 48 -8.39 -1.90 23.76
C MET A 48 -8.57 -0.52 24.36
N ARG A 49 -9.79 0.02 24.28
CA ARG A 49 -10.16 1.22 25.03
C ARG A 49 -10.78 0.83 26.35
N THR A 50 -10.31 1.47 27.41
CA THR A 50 -10.93 1.40 28.72
C THR A 50 -12.17 2.30 28.79
N PRO A 51 -13.06 2.12 29.79
CA PRO A 51 -14.28 2.91 29.93
C PRO A 51 -14.06 4.42 30.07
N ASP A 52 -12.90 4.84 30.55
CA ASP A 52 -12.42 6.23 30.64
C ASP A 52 -11.79 6.74 29.33
N GLY A 53 -11.82 5.94 28.26
CA GLY A 53 -11.38 6.32 26.92
C GLY A 53 -9.87 6.19 26.68
N GLN A 54 -9.10 5.70 27.64
CA GLN A 54 -7.67 5.46 27.46
C GLN A 54 -7.41 4.18 26.67
N THR A 55 -6.33 4.17 25.89
CA THR A 55 -5.94 3.01 25.11
C THR A 55 -4.92 2.17 25.87
N GLN A 56 -5.13 0.87 25.96
CA GLN A 56 -4.26 -0.09 26.63
C GLN A 56 -3.96 -1.29 25.73
N THR A 57 -2.82 -1.94 25.94
CA THR A 57 -2.50 -3.20 25.26
C THR A 57 -3.49 -4.29 25.64
N LEU A 58 -4.04 -4.94 24.62
CA LEU A 58 -4.99 -6.01 24.80
C LEU A 58 -4.27 -7.32 25.16
N THR A 59 -4.71 -7.95 26.24
CA THR A 59 -4.22 -9.27 26.66
C THR A 59 -5.39 -10.27 26.71
N VAL A 60 -5.07 -11.55 26.58
CA VAL A 60 -6.07 -12.64 26.58
C VAL A 60 -5.92 -13.44 27.87
N ALA A 61 -7.01 -13.80 28.53
CA ALA A 61 -6.94 -14.64 29.72
C ALA A 61 -6.42 -16.04 29.33
N ALA A 62 -5.40 -16.52 30.03
CA ALA A 62 -4.92 -17.89 29.86
C ALA A 62 -5.70 -18.83 30.77
N ASP A 63 -6.15 -19.96 30.24
CA ASP A 63 -6.72 -21.02 31.06
C ASP A 63 -5.62 -21.66 31.93
N ASP A 64 -5.73 -21.46 33.24
CA ASP A 64 -4.80 -22.03 34.23
C ASP A 64 -5.49 -23.13 35.05
N PRO A 65 -5.01 -24.39 34.99
CA PRO A 65 -5.54 -25.47 35.82
C PRO A 65 -5.32 -25.24 37.34
N ASP A 66 -4.36 -24.40 37.73
CA ASP A 66 -4.05 -24.10 39.14
C ASP A 66 -4.89 -22.93 39.71
N GLY A 67 -5.75 -22.32 38.89
CA GLY A 67 -6.70 -21.27 39.30
C GLY A 67 -6.10 -19.87 39.44
N GLU A 68 -4.81 -19.68 39.18
CA GLU A 68 -4.19 -18.35 39.08
C GLU A 68 -4.57 -17.68 37.75
N ARG A 69 -5.12 -16.46 37.80
CA ARG A 69 -5.40 -15.69 36.57
C ARG A 69 -4.09 -15.21 35.95
N ARG A 70 -3.68 -15.86 34.86
CA ARG A 70 -2.56 -15.42 34.02
C ARG A 70 -3.05 -14.93 32.66
N TRP A 71 -2.20 -14.18 31.97
CA TRP A 71 -2.55 -13.54 30.70
C TRP A 71 -1.58 -13.95 29.59
N GLU A 72 -2.07 -14.00 28.36
CA GLU A 72 -1.27 -14.15 27.15
C GLU A 72 -1.17 -12.79 26.45
N LEU A 73 0.05 -12.41 26.09
CA LEU A 73 0.30 -11.25 25.23
C LEU A 73 0.33 -11.72 23.78
N HIS A 74 -0.62 -11.26 22.98
CA HIS A 74 -0.67 -11.59 21.56
C HIS A 74 0.01 -10.50 20.75
N LEU A 75 0.96 -10.89 19.91
CA LEU A 75 1.71 -10.03 19.02
C LEU A 75 1.53 -10.52 17.59
N PHE A 76 1.54 -9.59 16.63
CA PHE A 76 1.22 -9.92 15.24
C PHE A 76 2.31 -9.43 14.30
N SER A 77 2.59 -10.25 13.28
CA SER A 77 3.50 -9.88 12.21
C SER A 77 2.86 -8.85 11.27
N SER A 78 1.54 -8.85 11.11
CA SER A 78 0.82 -7.88 10.26
C SER A 78 -0.59 -7.56 10.74
N SER A 79 -1.15 -6.46 10.25
CA SER A 79 -2.56 -6.11 10.49
C SER A 79 -3.54 -7.15 9.92
N GLN A 80 -3.15 -7.88 8.86
CA GLN A 80 -3.93 -9.00 8.33
C GLN A 80 -3.99 -10.16 9.33
N THR A 81 -2.87 -10.56 9.92
CA THR A 81 -2.84 -11.63 10.94
C THR A 81 -3.61 -11.25 12.20
N LEU A 82 -3.59 -9.97 12.58
CA LEU A 82 -4.43 -9.45 13.65
C LEU A 82 -5.93 -9.56 13.29
N ALA A 83 -6.31 -9.13 12.09
CA ALA A 83 -7.70 -9.18 11.64
C ALA A 83 -8.23 -10.62 11.56
N ALA A 84 -7.40 -11.57 11.11
CA ALA A 84 -7.75 -13.00 11.09
C ALA A 84 -8.02 -13.55 12.50
N TRP A 85 -7.22 -13.14 13.49
CA TRP A 85 -7.46 -13.48 14.90
C TRP A 85 -8.71 -12.81 15.47
N ALA A 86 -8.94 -11.53 15.13
CA ALA A 86 -10.08 -10.75 15.64
C ALA A 86 -11.43 -11.18 15.05
N ALA A 87 -11.44 -11.69 13.80
CA ALA A 87 -12.64 -12.09 13.05
C ALA A 87 -13.54 -13.12 13.76
N GLY A 88 -13.07 -13.77 14.84
CA GLY A 88 -13.85 -14.69 15.66
C GLY A 88 -14.56 -14.07 16.88
N GLU A 89 -14.08 -12.95 17.43
CA GLU A 89 -14.52 -12.49 18.77
C GLU A 89 -14.65 -10.97 18.92
N ARG A 90 -14.03 -10.16 18.04
CA ARG A 90 -13.88 -8.72 18.25
C ARG A 90 -13.91 -7.99 16.89
N GLU A 91 -14.96 -7.21 16.67
CA GLU A 91 -15.08 -6.38 15.46
C GLU A 91 -13.99 -5.29 15.47
N ALA A 92 -13.23 -5.15 14.37
CA ALA A 92 -12.17 -4.15 14.14
C ALA A 92 -11.24 -3.86 15.35
N ALA A 93 -10.20 -4.68 15.55
CA ALA A 93 -9.20 -4.43 16.58
C ALA A 93 -8.38 -3.16 16.27
N GLU A 94 -8.47 -2.14 17.13
CA GLU A 94 -7.48 -1.06 17.15
C GLU A 94 -6.10 -1.66 17.42
N PHE A 95 -5.06 -1.09 16.81
CA PHE A 95 -3.69 -1.57 16.98
C PHE A 95 -2.66 -0.45 16.97
N ALA A 96 -1.51 -0.72 17.57
CA ALA A 96 -0.30 0.09 17.44
C ALA A 96 0.76 -0.67 16.65
N LEU A 97 1.50 0.08 15.82
CA LEU A 97 2.78 -0.38 15.30
C LEU A 97 3.87 0.07 16.26
N GLN A 98 4.62 -0.88 16.80
CA GLN A 98 5.67 -0.58 17.76
C GLN A 98 6.96 -1.26 17.33
N ARG A 99 8.08 -0.54 17.38
CA ARG A 99 9.42 -1.16 17.24
C ARG A 99 9.60 -2.18 18.37
N GLY A 100 10.15 -3.35 18.07
CA GLY A 100 10.25 -4.40 19.09
C GLY A 100 11.00 -4.00 20.37
N PRO A 101 12.09 -3.19 20.35
CA PRO A 101 12.71 -2.68 21.58
C PRO A 101 11.75 -1.87 22.46
N GLY A 102 10.71 -1.28 21.88
CA GLY A 102 9.64 -0.60 22.61
C GLY A 102 8.83 -1.53 23.51
N LEU A 103 8.85 -2.86 23.31
CA LEU A 103 8.14 -3.83 24.15
C LEU A 103 8.80 -4.03 25.52
N VAL A 104 10.08 -3.66 25.67
CA VAL A 104 10.86 -3.91 26.89
C VAL A 104 10.16 -3.44 28.17
N PRO A 105 9.65 -2.18 28.27
CA PRO A 105 8.97 -1.72 29.49
C PRO A 105 7.71 -2.51 29.83
N LEU A 106 6.96 -2.98 28.81
CA LEU A 106 5.77 -3.79 29.00
C LEU A 106 6.13 -5.18 29.52
N LEU A 107 7.14 -5.82 28.91
CA LEU A 107 7.62 -7.14 29.33
C LEU A 107 8.20 -7.07 30.75
N ASP A 108 8.99 -6.06 31.07
CA ASP A 108 9.58 -5.91 32.41
C ASP A 108 8.51 -5.66 33.48
N ALA A 109 7.47 -4.87 33.18
CA ALA A 109 6.41 -4.55 34.12
C ALA A 109 5.44 -5.72 34.35
N TYR A 110 5.12 -6.50 33.30
CA TYR A 110 4.03 -7.47 33.34
C TYR A 110 4.48 -8.94 33.22
N ALA A 111 5.79 -9.23 33.05
CA ALA A 111 6.29 -10.61 32.96
C ALA A 111 5.76 -11.57 34.05
N PRO A 112 5.62 -11.18 35.34
CA PRO A 112 5.08 -12.09 36.36
C PRO A 112 3.61 -12.46 36.15
N LEU A 113 2.85 -11.63 35.42
CA LEU A 113 1.42 -11.84 35.14
C LEU A 113 1.18 -12.53 33.79
N LEU A 114 2.21 -12.54 32.92
CA LEU A 114 2.15 -13.17 31.62
C LEU A 114 2.48 -14.67 31.75
N ARG A 115 1.58 -15.50 31.23
CA ARG A 115 1.87 -16.92 31.02
C ARG A 115 2.86 -17.12 29.90
N ARG A 116 2.63 -16.43 28.77
CA ARG A 116 3.47 -16.49 27.56
C ARG A 116 3.18 -15.32 26.63
N VAL A 117 4.03 -15.18 25.64
CA VAL A 117 3.81 -14.35 24.45
C VAL A 117 3.46 -15.28 23.30
N VAL A 118 2.45 -14.92 22.52
CA VAL A 118 1.99 -15.66 21.35
C VAL A 118 2.08 -14.78 20.11
N PHE A 119 2.85 -15.22 19.13
CA PHE A 119 2.95 -14.58 17.83
C PHE A 119 1.98 -15.24 16.84
N ASP A 120 1.25 -14.43 16.09
CA ASP A 120 0.30 -14.85 15.04
C ASP A 120 -0.60 -16.04 15.47
N PRO A 121 -1.36 -15.93 16.58
CA PRO A 121 -2.14 -17.03 17.17
C PRO A 121 -3.15 -17.68 16.22
N ALA A 122 -3.71 -16.92 15.27
CA ALA A 122 -4.63 -17.42 14.24
C ALA A 122 -3.96 -17.56 12.86
N GLY A 123 -2.65 -17.30 12.77
CA GLY A 123 -1.88 -17.44 11.56
C GLY A 123 -1.49 -18.90 11.27
N PRO A 124 -0.91 -19.17 10.10
CA PRO A 124 -0.49 -20.53 9.70
C PRO A 124 0.67 -21.08 10.55
N HIS A 125 1.42 -20.20 11.23
CA HIS A 125 2.63 -20.54 11.99
C HIS A 125 2.65 -19.85 13.36
N PRO A 126 1.76 -20.23 14.29
CA PRO A 126 1.76 -19.64 15.62
C PRO A 126 3.03 -20.03 16.39
N VAL A 127 3.70 -19.05 16.98
CA VAL A 127 4.89 -19.27 17.81
C VAL A 127 4.61 -18.84 19.24
N HIS A 128 4.98 -19.70 20.20
CA HIS A 128 4.84 -19.43 21.62
C HIS A 128 6.22 -19.27 22.26
N ALA A 129 6.39 -18.21 23.04
CA ALA A 129 7.63 -17.92 23.76
C ALA A 129 7.33 -17.45 25.19
N SER A 130 8.28 -17.64 26.12
CA SER A 130 8.16 -17.01 27.42
C SER A 130 8.42 -15.50 27.32
N ALA A 131 7.85 -14.71 28.24
CA ALA A 131 8.13 -13.27 28.28
C ALA A 131 9.63 -12.98 28.49
N ALA A 132 10.33 -13.86 29.23
CA ALA A 132 11.76 -13.77 29.46
C ALA A 132 12.57 -14.01 28.17
N ASP A 133 12.20 -15.01 27.36
CA ASP A 133 12.89 -15.29 26.10
C ASP A 133 12.70 -14.15 25.10
N VAL A 134 11.48 -13.60 24.98
CA VAL A 134 11.23 -12.44 24.12
C VAL A 134 12.02 -11.23 24.61
N ARG A 135 12.05 -10.99 25.93
CA ARG A 135 12.83 -9.89 26.53
C ARG A 135 14.33 -10.04 26.29
N ALA A 136 14.86 -11.26 26.36
CA ALA A 136 16.26 -11.55 26.06
C ALA A 136 16.56 -11.38 24.56
N ALA A 137 15.64 -11.81 23.69
CA ALA A 137 15.77 -11.66 22.24
C ALA A 137 15.79 -10.20 21.78
N LEU A 138 15.21 -9.29 22.57
CA LEU A 138 15.21 -7.85 22.33
C LEU A 138 16.51 -7.15 22.77
N GLU A 139 17.41 -7.83 23.48
CA GLU A 139 18.69 -7.23 23.88
C GLU A 139 19.61 -7.05 22.66
N PRO A 140 20.25 -5.87 22.52
CA PRO A 140 21.18 -5.62 21.42
C PRO A 140 22.26 -6.71 21.32
N GLN A 141 22.44 -7.26 20.13
CA GLN A 141 23.41 -8.32 19.86
C GLN A 141 24.64 -7.79 19.12
N PRO A 142 25.84 -8.37 19.34
CA PRO A 142 27.02 -8.07 18.54
C PRO A 142 26.77 -8.48 17.07
N GLY A 143 26.57 -7.49 16.19
CA GLY A 143 26.19 -7.71 14.79
C GLY A 143 24.83 -7.11 14.41
N ASP A 144 24.10 -6.52 15.37
CA ASP A 144 23.00 -5.63 15.08
C ASP A 144 23.53 -4.38 14.36
N ASP A 145 23.16 -4.26 13.09
CA ASP A 145 23.48 -3.12 12.24
C ASP A 145 22.18 -2.67 11.57
N ASP A 146 21.55 -1.65 12.16
CA ASP A 146 20.28 -1.09 11.69
C ASP A 146 20.40 -0.62 10.23
N VAL A 147 21.57 -0.14 9.82
CA VAL A 147 21.82 0.30 8.44
C VAL A 147 21.89 -0.91 7.52
N ALA A 148 22.63 -1.96 7.89
CA ALA A 148 22.63 -3.22 7.17
C ALA A 148 21.24 -3.88 7.17
N TRP A 149 20.41 -3.74 8.20
CA TRP A 149 19.06 -4.28 8.24
C TRP A 149 18.09 -3.54 7.32
N ILE A 150 18.19 -2.21 7.28
CA ILE A 150 17.39 -1.38 6.36
C ILE A 150 17.84 -1.61 4.92
N THR A 151 19.13 -1.84 4.68
CA THR A 151 19.72 -2.03 3.34
C THR A 151 19.76 -3.49 2.87
N GLN A 152 19.73 -4.48 3.78
CA GLN A 152 19.41 -5.87 3.50
C GLN A 152 17.93 -5.92 3.18
N GLN A 153 17.57 -5.54 1.97
CA GLN A 153 16.26 -5.87 1.45
C GLN A 153 16.05 -7.38 1.71
N PRO A 154 14.86 -7.83 2.14
CA PRO A 154 14.47 -9.21 1.84
C PRO A 154 14.79 -9.44 0.36
N GLU A 155 15.07 -10.65 -0.12
CA GLU A 155 15.12 -10.86 -1.57
C GLU A 155 13.77 -10.41 -2.17
N ARG A 156 13.71 -9.14 -2.54
CA ARG A 156 12.61 -8.42 -3.12
C ARG A 156 13.04 -8.27 -4.55
N GLY A 157 12.78 -9.35 -5.24
CA GLY A 157 13.01 -9.60 -6.63
C GLY A 157 12.07 -10.73 -6.99
N LEU A 158 11.78 -10.86 -8.28
CA LEU A 158 11.02 -12.00 -8.74
C LEU A 158 11.72 -13.29 -8.33
N ARG A 159 10.93 -14.27 -7.87
CA ARG A 159 11.46 -15.63 -7.73
C ARG A 159 11.89 -16.11 -9.12
N ALA A 160 12.86 -17.03 -9.15
CA ALA A 160 13.21 -17.69 -10.40
C ALA A 160 11.95 -18.29 -11.03
N GLY A 161 11.69 -17.94 -12.29
CA GLY A 161 10.49 -18.36 -13.00
C GLY A 161 9.24 -17.49 -12.79
N GLU A 162 9.31 -16.34 -12.12
CA GLU A 162 8.21 -15.36 -12.10
C GLU A 162 8.46 -14.24 -13.13
N ARG A 163 7.38 -13.58 -13.59
CA ARG A 163 7.39 -12.33 -14.36
C ARG A 163 6.38 -11.31 -13.80
N VAL A 164 6.66 -10.03 -14.02
CA VAL A 164 5.76 -8.94 -13.63
C VAL A 164 4.65 -8.83 -14.67
N VAL A 165 3.39 -8.94 -14.24
CA VAL A 165 2.22 -8.90 -15.15
C VAL A 165 1.32 -7.70 -14.92
N GLY A 166 1.43 -7.02 -13.78
CA GLY A 166 0.61 -5.86 -13.49
C GLY A 166 1.02 -5.12 -12.23
N LEU A 167 0.28 -4.05 -11.94
CA LEU A 167 0.38 -3.25 -10.72
C LEU A 167 -1.04 -3.02 -10.21
N ASP A 168 -1.32 -3.44 -8.99
CA ASP A 168 -2.56 -3.16 -8.30
C ASP A 168 -2.44 -1.87 -7.48
N LEU A 169 -3.36 -0.93 -7.69
CA LEU A 169 -3.39 0.36 -7.00
C LEU A 169 -4.36 0.38 -5.81
N PHE A 170 -5.09 -0.71 -5.54
CA PHE A 170 -6.08 -0.81 -4.46
C PHE A 170 -7.05 0.39 -4.41
N LEU A 171 -7.52 0.83 -5.58
CA LEU A 171 -8.47 1.93 -5.67
C LEU A 171 -9.81 1.51 -5.07
N GLY A 172 -10.37 2.35 -4.20
CA GLY A 172 -11.66 2.11 -3.56
C GLY A 172 -12.83 2.14 -4.55
N ASP A 173 -14.01 1.72 -4.07
CA ASP A 173 -15.26 1.62 -4.86
C ASP A 173 -15.74 2.98 -5.43
N ASP A 174 -15.23 4.09 -4.91
CA ASP A 174 -15.53 5.44 -5.40
C ASP A 174 -14.76 5.82 -6.67
N TRP A 175 -13.83 4.98 -7.12
CA TRP A 175 -13.13 5.13 -8.39
C TRP A 175 -13.87 4.40 -9.51
N ALA A 176 -14.22 5.15 -10.56
CA ALA A 176 -14.74 4.58 -11.80
C ALA A 176 -13.57 4.04 -12.64
N GLN A 177 -13.42 2.72 -12.71
CA GLN A 177 -12.29 2.05 -13.37
C GLN A 177 -12.62 1.59 -14.79
N LEU A 178 -11.64 1.65 -15.69
CA LEU A 178 -11.68 1.13 -17.05
C LEU A 178 -10.47 0.23 -17.30
N ASP A 179 -10.73 -0.98 -17.76
CA ASP A 179 -9.70 -1.87 -18.28
C ASP A 179 -9.38 -1.49 -19.73
N LEU A 180 -8.13 -1.09 -19.98
CA LEU A 180 -7.66 -0.63 -21.30
C LEU A 180 -7.09 -1.76 -22.16
N THR A 181 -7.04 -3.00 -21.66
CA THR A 181 -6.41 -4.14 -22.37
C THR A 181 -7.22 -4.62 -23.57
N SER A 182 -8.51 -4.28 -23.66
CA SER A 182 -9.40 -4.67 -24.76
C SER A 182 -10.36 -3.56 -25.17
N SER A 183 -10.64 -3.45 -26.48
CA SER A 183 -11.63 -2.49 -26.97
C SER A 183 -13.05 -2.83 -26.53
N LEU A 184 -13.34 -4.12 -26.31
CA LEU A 184 -14.65 -4.58 -25.83
C LEU A 184 -14.89 -4.20 -24.36
N THR A 185 -13.87 -4.30 -23.51
CA THR A 185 -13.94 -3.89 -22.10
C THR A 185 -14.10 -2.38 -21.99
N ILE A 186 -13.30 -1.60 -22.74
CA ILE A 186 -13.42 -0.13 -22.81
C ILE A 186 -14.86 0.30 -23.13
N ASP A 187 -15.49 -0.33 -24.13
CA ASP A 187 -16.83 0.05 -24.56
C ASP A 187 -17.92 -0.28 -23.53
N ALA A 188 -17.76 -1.38 -22.79
CA ALA A 188 -18.65 -1.80 -21.71
C ALA A 188 -18.47 -0.94 -20.46
N ASP A 189 -17.23 -0.73 -20.02
CA ASP A 189 -16.89 0.05 -18.83
C ASP A 189 -17.30 1.51 -18.99
N ALA A 190 -17.02 2.12 -20.14
CA ALA A 190 -17.41 3.51 -20.41
C ALA A 190 -18.93 3.71 -20.32
N LYS A 191 -19.72 2.71 -20.76
CA LYS A 191 -21.17 2.76 -20.63
C LYS A 191 -21.60 2.61 -19.18
N ALA A 192 -21.06 1.62 -18.46
CA ALA A 192 -21.37 1.36 -17.06
C ALA A 192 -21.07 2.58 -16.18
N ILE A 193 -19.92 3.22 -16.38
CA ILE A 193 -19.51 4.42 -15.66
C ILE A 193 -20.48 5.58 -15.90
N VAL A 194 -20.81 5.87 -17.17
CA VAL A 194 -21.74 6.96 -17.48
C VAL A 194 -23.14 6.66 -16.94
N ASP A 195 -23.56 5.40 -16.98
CA ASP A 195 -24.84 4.99 -16.42
C ASP A 195 -24.87 5.19 -14.90
N ALA A 196 -23.83 4.79 -14.18
CA ALA A 196 -23.68 5.00 -12.75
C ALA A 196 -23.65 6.50 -12.38
N GLN A 197 -22.82 7.30 -13.06
CA GLN A 197 -22.64 8.73 -12.78
C GLN A 197 -23.89 9.58 -13.04
N LEU A 198 -24.74 9.15 -13.97
CA LEU A 198 -25.99 9.84 -14.29
C LEU A 198 -27.22 9.19 -13.62
N THR A 199 -27.01 8.32 -12.63
CA THR A 199 -28.10 7.73 -11.85
C THR A 199 -28.88 8.83 -11.12
N GLY A 200 -30.21 8.78 -11.21
CA GLY A 200 -31.09 9.78 -10.57
C GLY A 200 -31.28 11.09 -11.36
N LEU A 201 -30.61 11.26 -12.50
CA LEU A 201 -30.84 12.40 -13.40
C LEU A 201 -31.92 12.06 -14.45
N PRO A 202 -32.67 13.07 -14.94
CA PRO A 202 -33.62 12.88 -16.03
C PRO A 202 -32.96 12.29 -17.30
N PRO A 203 -33.71 11.57 -18.15
CA PRO A 203 -33.18 11.01 -19.38
C PRO A 203 -32.53 12.08 -20.28
N ALA A 204 -31.21 11.98 -20.47
CA ALA A 204 -30.41 12.89 -21.28
C ALA A 204 -29.57 12.10 -22.31
N PRO A 205 -30.18 11.59 -23.40
CA PRO A 205 -29.51 10.67 -24.33
C PRO A 205 -28.32 11.31 -25.07
N VAL A 206 -28.40 12.60 -25.40
CA VAL A 206 -27.29 13.33 -26.05
C VAL A 206 -26.10 13.46 -25.12
N LEU A 207 -26.32 13.87 -23.87
CA LEU A 207 -25.25 13.98 -22.86
C LEU A 207 -24.59 12.63 -22.59
N ARG A 208 -25.40 11.57 -22.42
CA ARG A 208 -24.90 10.19 -22.27
C ARG A 208 -24.00 9.80 -23.45
N GLY A 209 -24.46 10.00 -24.68
CA GLY A 209 -23.69 9.71 -25.88
C GLY A 209 -22.36 10.48 -25.95
N GLN A 210 -22.37 11.76 -25.58
CA GLN A 210 -21.15 12.59 -25.56
C GLN A 210 -20.15 12.14 -24.50
N LEU A 211 -20.60 11.84 -23.28
CA LEU A 211 -19.72 11.36 -22.20
C LEU A 211 -19.12 10.00 -22.53
N ILE A 212 -19.91 9.07 -23.06
CA ILE A 212 -19.44 7.76 -23.51
C ILE A 212 -18.39 7.92 -24.63
N ALA A 213 -18.68 8.76 -25.63
CA ALA A 213 -17.74 9.01 -26.73
C ALA A 213 -16.42 9.62 -26.24
N TRP A 214 -16.50 10.56 -25.29
CA TRP A 214 -15.33 11.19 -24.68
C TRP A 214 -14.49 10.18 -23.88
N LEU A 215 -15.11 9.39 -22.99
CA LEU A 215 -14.42 8.35 -22.21
C LEU A 215 -13.73 7.33 -23.12
N ARG A 216 -14.43 6.85 -24.16
CA ARG A 216 -13.88 5.92 -25.14
C ARG A 216 -12.68 6.51 -25.87
N GLN A 217 -12.76 7.78 -26.26
CA GLN A 217 -11.66 8.44 -26.95
C GLN A 217 -10.44 8.62 -26.03
N SER A 218 -10.66 9.00 -24.78
CA SER A 218 -9.60 9.12 -23.78
C SER A 218 -8.94 7.76 -23.50
N ALA A 219 -9.75 6.73 -23.24
CA ALA A 219 -9.30 5.35 -23.01
C ALA A 219 -8.49 4.79 -24.18
N ARG A 220 -8.97 4.95 -25.42
CA ARG A 220 -8.23 4.51 -26.62
C ARG A 220 -6.92 5.26 -26.83
N THR A 221 -6.88 6.55 -26.51
CA THR A 221 -5.66 7.35 -26.59
C THR A 221 -4.63 6.85 -25.57
N ALA A 222 -5.06 6.60 -24.33
CA ALA A 222 -4.23 6.03 -23.29
C ALA A 222 -3.73 4.62 -23.66
N ALA A 223 -4.63 3.74 -24.11
CA ALA A 223 -4.29 2.38 -24.56
C ALA A 223 -3.26 2.39 -25.70
N GLY A 224 -3.45 3.28 -26.70
CA GLY A 224 -2.50 3.46 -27.81
C GLY A 224 -1.11 3.95 -27.39
N ALA A 225 -0.99 4.55 -26.20
CA ALA A 225 0.27 4.96 -25.59
C ALA A 225 0.84 3.91 -24.60
N GLY A 226 0.26 2.70 -24.55
CA GLY A 226 0.67 1.62 -23.64
C GLY A 226 -0.03 1.63 -22.28
N GLY A 227 -1.15 2.33 -22.16
CA GLY A 227 -2.00 2.30 -20.98
C GLY A 227 -2.65 0.93 -20.77
N ARG A 228 -2.62 0.41 -19.55
CA ARG A 228 -3.26 -0.87 -19.17
C ARG A 228 -4.55 -0.66 -18.37
N SER A 229 -4.60 0.38 -17.55
CA SER A 229 -5.80 0.73 -16.79
C SER A 229 -5.94 2.23 -16.63
N MET A 230 -7.18 2.68 -16.47
CA MET A 230 -7.52 4.07 -16.20
C MET A 230 -8.62 4.13 -15.16
N ALA A 231 -8.57 5.11 -14.26
CA ALA A 231 -9.65 5.32 -13.32
C ALA A 231 -9.92 6.79 -13.06
N TYR A 232 -11.14 7.10 -12.65
CA TYR A 232 -11.59 8.46 -12.37
C TYR A 232 -12.25 8.54 -11.00
N LEU A 233 -11.75 9.44 -10.16
CA LEU A 233 -12.41 9.88 -8.95
C LEU A 233 -13.16 11.17 -9.24
N THR A 234 -14.48 11.14 -9.08
CA THR A 234 -15.31 12.34 -9.14
C THR A 234 -16.14 12.40 -7.86
N ARG A 235 -15.80 13.35 -6.97
CA ARG A 235 -16.55 13.57 -5.74
C ARG A 235 -16.97 15.03 -5.65
N ARG A 236 -18.18 15.24 -5.14
CA ARG A 236 -18.68 16.56 -4.80
C ARG A 236 -19.35 16.50 -3.45
N THR A 237 -18.88 17.30 -2.52
CA THR A 237 -19.51 17.58 -1.24
C THR A 237 -20.11 18.99 -1.28
N THR A 238 -20.72 19.42 -0.18
CA THR A 238 -21.20 20.81 -0.02
C THR A 238 -20.07 21.82 -0.17
N ASP A 239 -18.87 21.46 0.31
CA ASP A 239 -17.76 22.39 0.50
C ASP A 239 -16.56 22.11 -0.43
N ALA A 240 -16.54 20.97 -1.13
CA ALA A 240 -15.42 20.59 -1.98
C ALA A 240 -15.87 19.80 -3.22
N ALA A 241 -15.06 19.86 -4.28
CA ALA A 241 -15.16 18.97 -5.42
C ALA A 241 -13.77 18.46 -5.77
N ALA A 242 -13.67 17.16 -6.04
CA ALA A 242 -12.45 16.50 -6.48
C ALA A 242 -12.73 15.81 -7.81
N ALA A 243 -11.90 16.13 -8.81
CA ALA A 243 -11.81 15.42 -10.07
C ALA A 243 -10.36 14.98 -10.25
N VAL A 244 -10.11 13.68 -10.18
CA VAL A 244 -8.77 13.10 -10.37
C VAL A 244 -8.89 11.96 -11.36
N ALA A 245 -8.06 11.97 -12.39
CA ALA A 245 -7.89 10.83 -13.29
C ALA A 245 -6.53 10.20 -13.01
N VAL A 246 -6.48 8.87 -13.01
CA VAL A 246 -5.24 8.10 -12.95
C VAL A 246 -5.15 7.19 -14.15
N THR A 247 -3.96 7.04 -14.73
CA THR A 247 -3.70 6.08 -15.80
C THR A 247 -2.39 5.36 -15.56
N VAL A 248 -2.42 4.04 -15.69
CA VAL A 248 -1.25 3.18 -15.54
C VAL A 248 -0.75 2.80 -16.93
N TYR A 249 0.48 3.16 -17.23
CA TYR A 249 1.18 2.82 -18.46
C TYR A 249 2.29 1.81 -18.18
N TRP A 250 2.43 0.87 -19.09
CA TRP A 250 3.37 -0.23 -18.96
C TRP A 250 4.42 -0.18 -20.05
N GLN A 251 5.70 -0.16 -19.67
CA GLN A 251 6.81 -0.05 -20.61
C GLN A 251 7.82 -1.18 -20.34
N GLU A 252 7.76 -2.22 -21.17
CA GLU A 252 8.78 -3.28 -21.20
C GLU A 252 9.97 -2.80 -22.04
N LEU A 253 11.10 -2.55 -21.39
CA LEU A 253 12.28 -1.95 -21.99
C LEU A 253 13.38 -2.99 -22.28
N GLY A 254 13.20 -4.22 -21.78
CA GLY A 254 14.21 -5.26 -21.83
C GLY A 254 15.25 -5.13 -20.71
N PRO A 255 16.29 -5.97 -20.70
CA PRO A 255 17.31 -5.94 -19.65
C PRO A 255 17.98 -4.56 -19.59
N ALA A 256 18.21 -4.06 -18.37
CA ALA A 256 18.95 -2.83 -18.17
C ALA A 256 20.37 -2.97 -18.75
N GLY A 257 20.88 -1.89 -19.35
CA GLY A 257 22.23 -1.82 -19.88
C GLY A 257 23.25 -1.52 -18.77
N ALA A 258 24.31 -0.77 -19.10
CA ALA A 258 25.26 -0.27 -18.11
C ALA A 258 24.63 0.72 -17.11
N ASP A 259 23.63 1.49 -17.59
CA ASP A 259 22.82 2.38 -16.76
C ASP A 259 21.43 1.76 -16.54
N ASP A 260 20.95 1.88 -15.31
CA ASP A 260 19.59 1.51 -14.93
C ASP A 260 18.54 2.37 -15.68
N HIS A 261 17.39 1.77 -16.05
CA HIS A 261 16.31 2.44 -16.76
C HIS A 261 15.77 3.65 -15.98
N MET A 262 15.67 3.53 -14.65
CA MET A 262 15.21 4.61 -13.78
C MET A 262 16.22 5.77 -13.76
N LEU A 263 17.52 5.46 -13.70
CA LEU A 263 18.58 6.47 -13.74
C LEU A 263 18.59 7.23 -15.08
N SER A 264 18.42 6.52 -16.19
CA SER A 264 18.31 7.10 -17.52
C SER A 264 17.11 8.03 -17.64
N LEU A 265 15.96 7.61 -17.12
CA LEU A 265 14.75 8.42 -17.10
C LEU A 265 14.91 9.67 -16.23
N ARG A 266 15.45 9.52 -15.01
CA ARG A 266 15.71 10.65 -14.10
C ARG A 266 16.59 11.70 -14.76
N THR A 267 17.66 11.28 -15.43
CA THR A 267 18.57 12.18 -16.14
C THR A 267 17.85 12.96 -17.24
N ARG A 268 17.00 12.28 -18.01
CA ARG A 268 16.18 12.91 -19.06
C ARG A 268 15.19 13.91 -18.49
N LEU A 269 14.47 13.55 -17.42
CA LEU A 269 13.47 14.41 -16.80
C LEU A 269 14.13 15.62 -16.15
N ALA A 270 15.22 15.45 -15.39
CA ALA A 270 15.93 16.54 -14.76
C ALA A 270 16.45 17.59 -15.76
N ALA A 271 16.80 17.18 -16.98
CA ALA A 271 17.19 18.11 -18.05
C ALA A 271 16.00 18.91 -18.63
N ALA A 272 14.77 18.41 -18.47
CA ALA A 272 13.54 19.01 -18.99
C ALA A 272 12.68 19.68 -17.90
N THR A 273 12.98 19.47 -16.62
CA THR A 273 12.24 20.02 -15.47
C THR A 273 12.25 21.56 -15.49
N GLY A 274 11.07 22.17 -15.54
CA GLY A 274 10.91 23.61 -15.46
C GLY A 274 11.09 24.14 -14.03
N THR A 275 11.14 25.47 -13.87
CA THR A 275 11.34 26.13 -12.57
C THR A 275 10.19 25.95 -11.57
N GLN A 276 9.02 25.47 -12.03
CA GLN A 276 7.85 25.20 -11.18
C GLN A 276 7.54 23.70 -11.03
N ASP A 277 8.36 22.83 -11.63
CA ASP A 277 8.19 21.39 -11.58
C ASP A 277 8.97 20.83 -10.38
N GLU A 278 8.48 19.73 -9.81
CA GLU A 278 9.12 19.05 -8.68
C GLU A 278 9.50 17.63 -9.11
N LEU A 279 10.77 17.26 -8.91
CA LEU A 279 11.28 15.92 -9.19
C LEU A 279 11.82 15.31 -7.88
N VAL A 280 11.22 14.21 -7.44
CA VAL A 280 11.56 13.53 -6.18
C VAL A 280 11.86 12.06 -6.44
N THR A 281 12.95 11.57 -5.87
CA THR A 281 13.29 10.14 -5.86
C THR A 281 13.08 9.56 -4.48
N ALA A 282 12.57 8.35 -4.42
CA ALA A 282 12.45 7.57 -3.19
C ALA A 282 12.79 6.10 -3.46
N SER A 283 13.25 5.41 -2.43
CA SER A 283 13.28 3.94 -2.41
C SER A 283 12.11 3.47 -1.56
N THR A 284 11.17 2.74 -2.16
CA THR A 284 9.97 2.27 -1.47
C THR A 284 10.02 0.76 -1.31
N ALA A 285 9.01 0.22 -0.61
CA ALA A 285 8.85 -1.22 -0.48
C ALA A 285 8.73 -1.93 -1.84
N GLY A 286 8.07 -1.29 -2.80
CA GLY A 286 7.87 -1.80 -4.17
C GLY A 286 9.01 -1.48 -5.15
N GLY A 287 10.14 -0.95 -4.67
CA GLY A 287 11.32 -0.65 -5.49
C GLY A 287 11.59 0.86 -5.66
N PRO A 288 12.54 1.22 -6.53
CA PRO A 288 12.83 2.62 -6.84
C PRO A 288 11.63 3.35 -7.44
N LEU A 289 11.39 4.55 -6.92
CA LEU A 289 10.32 5.45 -7.34
C LEU A 289 10.89 6.81 -7.75
N LEU A 290 10.37 7.36 -8.84
CA LEU A 290 10.59 8.74 -9.25
C LEU A 290 9.24 9.44 -9.44
N ARG A 291 8.96 10.45 -8.63
CA ARG A 291 7.78 11.32 -8.77
C ARG A 291 8.15 12.60 -9.50
N HIS A 292 7.38 12.96 -10.51
CA HIS A 292 7.49 14.21 -11.24
C HIS A 292 6.15 14.96 -11.20
N THR A 293 6.12 16.08 -10.50
CA THR A 293 4.94 16.95 -10.41
C THR A 293 5.11 18.11 -11.38
N THR A 294 4.16 18.28 -12.30
CA THR A 294 4.17 19.36 -13.30
C THR A 294 2.82 20.06 -13.38
N ARG A 295 2.83 21.31 -13.85
CA ARG A 295 1.62 22.05 -14.23
C ARG A 295 1.62 22.26 -15.73
N ARG A 296 0.62 21.73 -16.43
CA ARG A 296 0.51 21.81 -17.88
C ARG A 296 -0.75 22.57 -18.29
N LEU A 297 -0.74 23.16 -19.47
CA LEU A 297 -1.98 23.64 -20.07
C LEU A 297 -2.71 22.43 -20.69
N GLY A 298 -4.00 22.33 -20.41
CA GLY A 298 -4.85 21.32 -21.01
C GLY A 298 -5.00 21.51 -22.53
N PRO A 299 -5.64 20.55 -23.21
CA PRO A 299 -5.95 20.65 -24.63
C PRO A 299 -6.70 21.95 -24.96
N SER A 300 -6.51 22.45 -26.18
CA SER A 300 -7.18 23.67 -26.67
C SER A 300 -8.72 23.55 -26.62
N GLU A 301 -9.21 22.33 -26.76
CA GLU A 301 -10.61 21.90 -26.67
C GLU A 301 -11.20 22.13 -25.26
N LEU A 302 -10.34 22.14 -24.23
CA LEU A 302 -10.68 22.48 -22.85
C LEU A 302 -10.27 23.92 -22.49
N SER A 303 -10.19 24.80 -23.50
CA SER A 303 -9.77 26.21 -23.36
C SER A 303 -8.35 26.41 -22.82
N GLY A 304 -7.49 25.39 -22.88
CA GLY A 304 -6.13 25.50 -22.36
C GLY A 304 -6.06 25.70 -20.84
N ARG A 305 -7.09 25.30 -20.09
CA ARG A 305 -7.09 25.44 -18.62
C ARG A 305 -5.91 24.67 -18.01
N PRO A 306 -5.29 25.19 -16.94
CA PRO A 306 -4.17 24.50 -16.32
C PRO A 306 -4.64 23.20 -15.68
N VAL A 307 -3.81 22.16 -15.80
CA VAL A 307 -4.00 20.82 -15.26
C VAL A 307 -2.74 20.47 -14.46
N GLY A 308 -2.94 20.03 -13.22
CA GLY A 308 -1.86 19.47 -12.41
C GLY A 308 -1.66 18.02 -12.82
N VAL A 309 -0.40 17.62 -13.03
CA VAL A 309 -0.02 16.25 -13.38
C VAL A 309 1.02 15.76 -12.39
N ILE A 310 0.82 14.57 -11.83
CA ILE A 310 1.77 13.92 -10.92
C ILE A 310 2.08 12.53 -11.49
N ASP A 311 3.26 12.40 -12.06
CA ASP A 311 3.75 11.18 -12.69
C ASP A 311 4.61 10.40 -11.70
N TYR A 312 4.26 9.15 -11.44
CA TYR A 312 5.05 8.23 -10.63
C TYR A 312 5.64 7.15 -11.53
N TRP A 313 6.96 7.13 -11.65
CA TRP A 313 7.69 6.09 -12.35
C TRP A 313 8.20 5.08 -11.34
N LEU A 314 7.75 3.85 -11.49
CA LEU A 314 8.12 2.70 -10.68
C LEU A 314 8.96 1.76 -11.53
N GLN A 315 10.04 1.25 -10.99
CA GLN A 315 10.82 0.23 -11.66
C GLN A 315 10.21 -1.15 -11.44
N PHE A 316 10.10 -1.96 -12.50
CA PHE A 316 9.69 -3.36 -12.35
C PHE A 316 10.67 -4.11 -11.43
N PRO A 317 10.19 -5.04 -10.59
CA PRO A 317 11.10 -5.76 -9.70
C PRO A 317 12.12 -6.66 -10.42
N ASP A 318 11.94 -6.99 -11.70
CA ASP A 318 12.96 -7.67 -12.54
C ASP A 318 13.95 -6.70 -13.20
N GLY A 319 13.77 -5.38 -13.04
CA GLY A 319 14.56 -4.35 -13.68
C GLY A 319 14.39 -4.26 -15.20
N ARG A 320 13.42 -4.96 -15.80
CA ARG A 320 13.25 -5.05 -17.27
C ARG A 320 12.32 -4.00 -17.87
N GLY A 321 11.82 -3.08 -17.04
CA GLY A 321 10.87 -2.08 -17.49
C GLY A 321 10.49 -1.09 -16.40
N LEU A 322 9.59 -0.19 -16.80
CA LEU A 322 9.06 0.87 -15.96
C LEU A 322 7.53 0.89 -16.04
N CYS A 323 6.89 1.12 -14.90
CA CYS A 323 5.47 1.43 -14.80
C CYS A 323 5.33 2.94 -14.56
N LEU A 324 4.51 3.62 -15.35
CA LEU A 324 4.13 5.01 -15.10
C LEU A 324 2.70 5.03 -14.57
N VAL A 325 2.52 5.55 -13.36
CA VAL A 325 1.21 5.90 -12.81
C VAL A 325 1.06 7.42 -12.89
N SER A 326 0.22 7.90 -13.81
CA SER A 326 0.03 9.33 -14.06
C SER A 326 -1.29 9.79 -13.50
N PHE A 327 -1.25 10.66 -12.49
CA PHE A 327 -2.41 11.35 -11.96
C PHE A 327 -2.57 12.71 -12.61
N SER A 328 -3.81 13.09 -12.93
CA SER A 328 -4.11 14.43 -13.44
C SER A 328 -5.37 15.00 -12.80
N THR A 329 -5.37 16.32 -12.60
CA THR A 329 -6.50 17.04 -12.01
C THR A 329 -6.64 18.45 -12.57
N PRO A 330 -7.86 18.94 -12.81
CA PRO A 330 -8.09 20.35 -13.12
C PRO A 330 -7.99 21.26 -11.86
N HIS A 331 -7.93 20.69 -10.65
CA HIS A 331 -7.87 21.43 -9.38
C HIS A 331 -6.43 21.79 -9.00
N VAL A 332 -5.81 22.66 -9.80
CA VAL A 332 -4.39 23.06 -9.63
C VAL A 332 -4.14 23.75 -8.29
N ASP A 333 -5.15 24.43 -7.76
CA ASP A 333 -5.18 25.05 -6.44
C ASP A 333 -5.14 24.04 -5.28
N GLN A 334 -5.52 22.77 -5.54
CA GLN A 334 -5.56 21.69 -4.55
C GLN A 334 -4.51 20.60 -4.84
N LEU A 335 -3.49 20.93 -5.64
CA LEU A 335 -2.51 19.95 -6.12
C LEU A 335 -1.77 19.24 -4.97
N ASP A 336 -1.53 19.90 -3.84
CA ASP A 336 -0.90 19.28 -2.66
C ASP A 336 -1.78 18.21 -2.00
N ALA A 337 -3.10 18.43 -1.97
CA ALA A 337 -4.05 17.44 -1.47
C ALA A 337 -4.14 16.25 -2.44
N VAL A 338 -4.17 16.51 -3.75
CA VAL A 338 -4.11 15.46 -4.77
C VAL A 338 -2.79 14.70 -4.70
N ARG A 339 -1.66 15.36 -4.44
CA ARG A 339 -0.36 14.71 -4.21
C ARG A 339 -0.39 13.78 -3.01
N THR A 340 -1.03 14.19 -1.93
CA THR A 340 -1.15 13.38 -0.71
C THR A 340 -1.97 12.11 -0.98
N LEU A 341 -3.08 12.25 -1.71
CA LEU A 341 -3.88 11.12 -2.19
C LEU A 341 -3.07 10.20 -3.11
N SER A 342 -2.37 10.75 -4.12
CA SER A 342 -1.62 9.95 -5.07
C SER A 342 -0.40 9.28 -4.43
N ASP A 343 0.28 9.93 -3.49
CA ASP A 343 1.35 9.32 -2.69
C ASP A 343 0.80 8.11 -1.92
N ALA A 344 -0.35 8.25 -1.25
CA ALA A 344 -0.97 7.14 -0.51
C ALA A 344 -1.34 5.95 -1.43
N VAL A 345 -1.95 6.22 -2.59
CA VAL A 345 -2.31 5.19 -3.57
C VAL A 345 -1.08 4.46 -4.11
N VAL A 346 -0.04 5.20 -4.51
CA VAL A 346 1.15 4.60 -5.13
C VAL A 346 2.02 3.88 -4.11
N LEU A 347 2.11 4.39 -2.88
CA LEU A 347 2.90 3.74 -1.83
C LEU A 347 2.25 2.45 -1.30
N ALA A 348 0.93 2.32 -1.40
CA ALA A 348 0.20 1.10 -1.07
C ALA A 348 0.15 0.10 -2.24
N ALA A 349 0.58 0.48 -3.45
CA ALA A 349 0.45 -0.35 -4.63
C ALA A 349 1.29 -1.64 -4.55
N ALA A 350 0.78 -2.72 -5.13
CA ALA A 350 1.44 -4.03 -5.15
C ALA A 350 1.67 -4.54 -6.57
N TRP A 351 2.86 -5.09 -6.83
CA TRP A 351 3.17 -5.75 -8.09
C TRP A 351 2.41 -7.07 -8.20
N GLN A 352 1.78 -7.30 -9.34
CA GLN A 352 1.20 -8.58 -9.69
C GLN A 352 2.25 -9.42 -10.42
N LEU A 353 2.51 -10.62 -9.89
CA LEU A 353 3.49 -11.57 -10.41
C LEU A 353 2.76 -12.80 -10.95
N ALA A 354 3.27 -13.37 -12.04
CA ALA A 354 2.80 -14.63 -12.61
C ALA A 354 4.00 -15.51 -12.98
N PRO A 355 3.85 -16.85 -13.03
CA PRO A 355 4.90 -17.70 -13.56
C PRO A 355 5.25 -17.34 -15.02
N SER A 356 6.52 -17.49 -15.37
CA SER A 356 7.05 -17.31 -16.72
C SER A 356 6.63 -18.49 -17.59
N ASP A 357 6.17 -18.21 -18.81
CA ASP A 357 5.67 -19.24 -19.75
C ASP A 357 6.78 -20.25 -20.17
N ASP A 358 8.05 -20.00 -19.84
CA ASP A 358 9.21 -20.83 -20.21
C ASP A 358 9.31 -22.17 -19.44
N GLU A 359 8.61 -22.36 -18.31
CA GLU A 359 8.58 -23.64 -17.57
C GLU A 359 7.42 -24.56 -17.97
N ALA A 360 6.47 -24.11 -18.80
CA ALA A 360 5.33 -24.92 -19.21
C ALA A 360 5.67 -25.99 -20.27
N ASP A 361 6.88 -25.94 -20.84
CA ASP A 361 7.36 -26.84 -21.91
C ASP A 361 8.58 -27.71 -21.48
N ALA A 362 8.89 -27.81 -20.18
CA ALA A 362 9.99 -28.64 -19.65
C ALA A 362 9.55 -30.01 -19.11
#